data_AF-A0A435TQ28-F1
#
_entry.id   AF-A0A435TQ28-F1
#
_cell.length_a   1.000
_cell.length_b   1.000
_cell.length_c   1.000
_cell.angle_alpha   90.00
_cell.angle_beta   90.00
_cell.angle_gamma   90.00
#
_symmetry.space_group_name_H-M   'P 1'
#
loop_
_entity.id
_entity.type
_entity.pdbx_description
1 polymer ?
#
loop_
_entity_poly.entity_id
_entity_poly.type
_entity_poly.pdbx_seq_one_letter_code
_entity_poly.pdbx_strand_id
1 'polypeptide(L)'
;VPEPVIVAIGAAKTVGRDRWWQLAKLMEHPDSAGRAADYVASPEFATSGSDARFARLFDFMSAPAKRAPAASKTQEKAWAPHDRSVRAKITDTGKVFTLALKAKEASPFGAFITDRLDELFEAFRQSETAKKTGD
;
A
#
# COMPACT_ATOMS: atom_id res chain seq x y z
N VAL A 1 9.46 -13.91 -19.27
CA VAL A 1 9.49 -14.31 -17.84
C VAL A 1 10.92 -14.22 -17.35
N PRO A 2 11.23 -13.52 -16.25
CA PRO A 2 12.59 -13.44 -15.69
C PRO A 2 13.15 -14.81 -15.31
N GLU A 3 14.44 -15.01 -15.54
CA GLU A 3 15.17 -16.23 -15.18
C GLU A 3 14.98 -16.70 -13.71
N PRO A 4 15.07 -15.83 -12.67
CA PRO A 4 14.92 -16.29 -11.29
C PRO A 4 13.56 -16.94 -11.02
N VAL A 5 12.51 -16.48 -11.70
CA VAL A 5 11.16 -17.03 -11.59
C VAL A 5 11.08 -18.41 -12.24
N ILE A 6 11.72 -18.59 -13.41
CA ILE A 6 11.75 -19.88 -14.11
C ILE A 6 12.49 -20.92 -13.27
N VAL A 7 13.64 -20.55 -12.71
CA VAL A 7 14.45 -21.43 -11.84
C VAL A 7 13.67 -21.81 -10.58
N ALA A 8 12.98 -20.86 -9.96
CA ALA A 8 12.19 -21.12 -8.75
C ALA A 8 10.97 -22.01 -9.00
N ILE A 9 10.34 -21.96 -10.18
CA ILE A 9 9.24 -22.87 -10.55
C ILE A 9 9.77 -24.27 -10.86
N GLY A 10 10.93 -24.37 -11.53
CA GLY A 10 11.49 -25.62 -12.01
C GLY A 10 10.79 -26.15 -13.28
N ALA A 11 11.07 -27.41 -13.64
CA ALA A 11 10.73 -27.97 -14.96
C ALA A 11 9.23 -28.02 -15.33
N ALA A 12 8.32 -27.76 -14.38
CA ALA A 12 6.85 -27.73 -14.52
C ALA A 12 6.29 -28.49 -15.75
N LYS A 13 6.54 -29.81 -15.80
CA LYS A 13 6.40 -30.62 -17.03
C LYS A 13 4.95 -30.75 -17.51
N THR A 14 3.99 -30.55 -16.61
CA THR A 14 2.56 -30.61 -16.95
C THR A 14 2.00 -29.24 -17.39
N VAL A 15 2.78 -28.16 -17.23
CA VAL A 15 2.39 -26.82 -17.62
C VAL A 15 2.69 -26.60 -19.10
N GLY A 16 1.62 -26.55 -19.90
CA GLY A 16 1.72 -26.32 -21.34
C GLY A 16 2.28 -24.94 -21.71
N ARG A 17 2.80 -24.82 -22.94
CA ARG A 17 3.39 -23.60 -23.51
C ARG A 17 2.45 -22.38 -23.44
N ASP A 18 1.15 -22.61 -23.59
CA ASP A 18 0.13 -21.57 -23.53
C ASP A 18 0.09 -20.87 -22.15
N ARG A 19 0.14 -21.64 -21.06
CA ARG A 19 0.17 -21.09 -19.71
C ARG A 19 1.43 -20.26 -19.45
N TRP A 20 2.57 -20.70 -19.97
CA TRP A 20 3.81 -19.92 -19.91
C TRP A 20 3.73 -18.61 -20.69
N TRP A 21 3.03 -18.61 -21.83
CA TRP A 21 2.79 -17.38 -22.60
C TRP A 21 1.88 -16.41 -21.84
N GLN A 22 0.81 -16.90 -21.20
CA GLN A 22 -0.04 -16.08 -20.35
C GLN A 22 0.73 -15.49 -19.16
N LEU A 23 1.60 -16.27 -18.51
CA LEU A 23 2.48 -15.77 -17.45
C LEU A 23 3.43 -14.68 -17.96
N ALA A 24 4.00 -14.86 -19.16
CA ALA A 24 4.85 -13.85 -19.78
C ALA A 24 4.09 -12.54 -20.01
N LYS A 25 2.84 -12.61 -20.49
CA LYS A 25 1.96 -11.45 -20.67
C LYS A 25 1.69 -10.70 -19.37
N LEU A 26 1.45 -11.42 -18.27
CA LEU A 26 1.28 -10.82 -16.94
C LEU A 26 2.54 -10.10 -16.45
N MET A 27 3.71 -10.50 -16.93
CA MET A 27 5.02 -9.93 -16.58
C MET A 27 5.45 -8.75 -17.46
N GLU A 28 4.67 -8.38 -18.49
CA GLU A 28 4.93 -7.17 -19.28
C GLU A 28 4.69 -5.88 -18.49
N HIS A 29 3.96 -5.96 -17.37
CA HIS A 29 3.80 -4.84 -16.46
C HIS A 29 5.09 -4.57 -15.65
N PRO A 30 5.50 -3.30 -15.49
CA PRO A 30 6.76 -2.95 -14.83
C PRO A 30 6.84 -3.40 -13.36
N ASP A 31 5.72 -3.40 -12.63
CA ASP A 31 5.66 -3.86 -11.23
C ASP A 31 5.56 -5.39 -11.07
N SER A 32 5.25 -6.11 -12.15
CA SER A 32 5.01 -7.56 -12.10
C SER A 32 6.28 -8.36 -11.88
N ALA A 33 7.40 -7.94 -12.47
CA ALA A 33 8.67 -8.66 -12.37
C ALA A 33 9.19 -8.68 -10.92
N GLY A 34 9.14 -7.53 -10.21
CA GLY A 34 9.53 -7.43 -8.81
C GLY A 34 8.63 -8.27 -7.91
N ARG A 35 7.30 -8.12 -8.06
CA ARG A 35 6.32 -8.93 -7.31
C ARG A 35 6.49 -10.43 -7.50
N ALA A 36 6.75 -10.88 -8.72
CA ALA A 36 6.97 -12.28 -9.01
C ALA A 36 8.27 -12.78 -8.33
N ALA A 37 9.34 -11.98 -8.38
CA ALA A 37 10.62 -12.30 -7.74
C ALA A 37 10.49 -12.40 -6.21
N ASP A 38 9.80 -11.45 -5.57
CA ASP A 38 9.52 -11.48 -4.13
C ASP A 38 8.69 -12.70 -3.74
N TYR A 39 7.65 -13.03 -4.52
CA TYR A 39 6.78 -14.16 -4.24
C TYR A 39 7.49 -15.51 -4.35
N VAL A 40 8.37 -15.68 -5.34
CA VAL A 40 9.14 -16.93 -5.48
C VAL A 40 10.28 -17.06 -4.46
N ALA A 41 10.71 -15.96 -3.85
CA ALA A 41 11.70 -15.93 -2.78
C ALA A 41 11.12 -16.34 -1.42
N SER A 42 9.79 -16.36 -1.27
CA SER A 42 9.13 -16.75 -0.03
C SER A 42 9.34 -18.23 0.31
N PRO A 43 9.61 -18.58 1.59
CA PRO A 43 9.86 -19.96 2.01
C PRO A 43 8.65 -20.88 1.77
N GLU A 44 7.42 -20.34 1.80
CA GLU A 44 6.22 -21.13 1.52
C GLU A 44 6.14 -21.59 0.04
N PHE A 45 6.82 -20.89 -0.87
CA PHE A 45 6.84 -21.23 -2.29
C PHE A 45 7.67 -22.49 -2.57
N ALA A 46 8.78 -22.68 -1.84
CA ALA A 46 9.69 -23.80 -2.01
C ALA A 46 9.12 -25.16 -1.54
N THR A 47 8.06 -25.15 -0.73
CA THR A 47 7.48 -26.36 -0.12
C THR A 47 6.61 -27.20 -1.07
N SER A 48 6.30 -26.69 -2.27
CA SER A 48 5.37 -27.33 -3.21
C SER A 48 6.06 -27.88 -4.46
N GLY A 49 5.47 -28.89 -5.09
CA GLY A 49 5.96 -29.43 -6.36
C GLY A 49 5.93 -28.40 -7.50
N SER A 50 6.78 -28.58 -8.52
CA SER A 50 6.99 -27.61 -9.62
C SER A 50 5.71 -27.13 -10.31
N ASP A 51 4.75 -28.03 -10.55
CA ASP A 51 3.48 -27.66 -11.20
C ASP A 51 2.58 -26.82 -10.26
N ALA A 52 2.56 -27.16 -8.97
CA ALA A 52 1.84 -26.39 -7.96
C ALA A 52 2.49 -25.00 -7.72
N ARG A 53 3.82 -24.91 -7.82
CA ARG A 53 4.55 -23.63 -7.80
C ARG A 53 4.15 -22.73 -8.96
N PHE A 54 4.05 -23.28 -10.17
CA PHE A 54 3.55 -22.53 -11.32
C PHE A 54 2.13 -22.04 -11.10
N ALA A 55 1.21 -22.91 -10.68
CA ALA A 55 -0.19 -22.55 -10.46
C ALA A 55 -0.34 -21.43 -9.42
N ARG A 56 0.36 -21.55 -8.29
CA ARG A 56 0.36 -20.52 -7.23
C ARG A 56 0.89 -19.17 -7.70
N LEU A 57 2.01 -19.17 -8.43
CA LEU A 57 2.54 -17.93 -8.99
C LEU A 57 1.57 -17.33 -10.02
N PHE A 58 1.03 -18.17 -10.91
CA PHE A 58 0.09 -17.74 -11.93
C PHE A 58 -1.16 -17.11 -11.30
N ASP A 59 -1.73 -17.72 -10.27
CA ASP A 59 -2.88 -17.18 -9.54
C ASP A 59 -2.51 -15.89 -8.79
N PHE A 60 -1.34 -15.82 -8.16
CA PHE A 60 -0.85 -14.61 -7.49
C PHE A 60 -0.66 -13.42 -8.45
N MET A 61 -0.20 -13.71 -9.68
CA MET A 61 0.03 -12.72 -10.73
C MET A 61 -1.25 -12.35 -11.49
N SER A 62 -2.18 -13.30 -11.65
CA SER A 62 -3.48 -13.10 -12.31
C SER A 62 -4.50 -12.46 -11.37
N ALA A 63 -4.34 -12.61 -10.06
CA ALA A 63 -5.17 -11.90 -9.10
C ALA A 63 -5.02 -10.40 -9.37
N PRO A 64 -6.14 -9.66 -9.55
CA PRO A 64 -6.08 -8.22 -9.68
C PRO A 64 -5.29 -7.74 -8.48
N ALA A 65 -4.22 -6.98 -8.72
CA ALA A 65 -3.34 -6.54 -7.66
C ALA A 65 -4.20 -5.94 -6.55
N LYS A 66 -4.51 -6.74 -5.52
CA LYS A 66 -4.82 -6.22 -4.21
C LYS A 66 -3.56 -5.45 -3.95
N ARG A 67 -3.66 -4.14 -4.14
CA ARG A 67 -2.65 -3.20 -3.71
C ARG A 67 -2.43 -3.62 -2.27
N ALA A 68 -1.38 -4.43 -2.04
CA ALA A 68 -0.79 -4.52 -0.73
C ALA A 68 -0.60 -3.04 -0.39
N PRO A 69 -1.24 -2.53 0.67
CA PRO A 69 -1.11 -1.12 1.00
C PRO A 69 0.39 -0.89 1.00
N ALA A 70 0.85 -0.07 0.04
CA ALA A 70 2.25 0.12 -0.18
C ALA A 70 2.82 0.42 1.20
N ALA A 71 3.89 -0.26 1.58
CA ALA A 71 4.70 0.16 2.71
C ALA A 71 5.40 1.50 2.38
N SER A 72 4.69 2.47 1.80
CA SER A 72 4.95 3.85 2.10
C SER A 72 4.67 3.99 3.59
N LYS A 73 5.58 4.66 4.29
CA LYS A 73 5.49 5.04 5.70
C LYS A 73 4.29 5.98 5.93
N THR A 74 3.10 5.50 5.62
CA THR A 74 1.85 6.19 5.85
C THR A 74 1.61 6.06 7.34
N GLN A 75 1.99 7.08 8.09
CA GLN A 75 1.61 7.14 9.50
C GLN A 75 0.11 7.38 9.54
N GLU A 76 -0.65 6.28 9.56
CA GLU A 76 -2.08 6.31 9.76
C GLU A 76 -2.33 6.50 11.25
N LYS A 77 -2.72 7.72 11.64
CA LYS A 77 -3.12 8.05 13.01
C LYS A 77 -4.64 8.19 13.05
N ALA A 78 -5.28 7.45 13.96
CA ALA A 78 -6.70 7.65 14.25
C ALA A 78 -6.83 8.58 15.47
N TRP A 79 -7.60 9.65 15.33
CA TRP A 79 -7.98 10.54 16.42
C TRP A 79 -9.49 10.47 16.63
N ALA A 80 -9.89 10.46 17.90
CA ALA A 80 -11.28 10.65 18.29
C ALA A 80 -11.30 11.48 19.58
N PRO A 81 -12.26 12.39 19.75
CA PRO A 81 -12.49 13.05 21.02
C PRO A 81 -13.00 12.02 22.04
N HIS A 82 -12.93 12.35 23.33
CA HIS A 82 -13.31 11.46 24.43
C HIS A 82 -14.76 10.93 24.30
N ASP A 83 -15.65 11.77 23.77
CA ASP A 83 -17.07 11.47 23.54
C ASP A 83 -17.32 10.63 22.26
N ARG A 84 -16.28 10.31 21.48
CA ARG A 84 -16.34 9.52 20.22
C ARG A 84 -17.31 10.06 19.15
N SER A 85 -17.81 11.28 19.31
CA SER A 85 -18.78 11.93 18.43
C SER A 85 -18.21 12.25 17.03
N VAL A 86 -16.88 12.30 16.90
CA VAL A 86 -16.16 12.42 15.62
C VAL A 86 -15.02 11.40 15.56
N ARG A 87 -14.76 10.79 14.41
CA ARG A 87 -13.51 10.05 14.18
C ARG A 87 -12.78 10.69 13.02
N ALA A 88 -11.51 11.00 13.24
CA ALA A 88 -10.61 11.50 12.23
C ALA A 88 -9.56 10.43 11.91
N LYS A 89 -9.40 10.13 10.64
CA LYS A 89 -8.31 9.33 10.11
C LYS A 89 -7.31 10.28 9.47
N ILE A 90 -6.11 10.31 10.02
CA ILE A 90 -5.01 11.15 9.56
C ILE A 90 -4.07 10.26 8.76
N THR A 91 -3.81 10.65 7.53
CA THR A 91 -2.91 9.98 6.61
C THR A 91 -1.83 10.98 6.22
N ASP A 92 -0.60 10.73 6.65
CA ASP A 92 0.56 11.49 6.20
C ASP A 92 1.43 10.63 5.28
N THR A 93 1.64 11.10 4.05
CA THR A 93 2.46 10.42 3.04
C THR A 93 3.82 11.11 2.82
N GLY A 94 4.15 12.14 3.62
CA GLY A 94 5.34 12.98 3.49
C GLY A 94 5.28 14.00 2.34
N LYS A 95 4.38 13.80 1.36
CA LYS A 95 4.08 14.77 0.28
C LYS A 95 2.70 15.39 0.43
N VAL A 96 1.76 14.63 0.98
CA VAL A 96 0.37 15.02 1.16
C VAL A 96 -0.07 14.61 2.57
N PHE A 97 -0.66 15.56 3.27
CA PHE A 97 -1.34 15.34 4.54
C PHE A 97 -2.84 15.32 4.29
N THR A 98 -3.53 14.28 4.76
CA THR A 98 -4.97 14.11 4.57
C THR A 98 -5.67 13.85 5.91
N LEU A 99 -6.68 14.65 6.21
CA LEU A 99 -7.56 14.49 7.36
C LEU A 99 -8.94 14.03 6.88
N ALA A 100 -9.26 12.75 7.07
CA ALA A 100 -10.55 12.17 6.71
C ALA A 100 -11.45 12.06 7.94
N LEU A 101 -12.52 12.84 7.99
CA LEU A 101 -13.50 12.84 9.08
C LEU A 101 -14.66 11.89 8.76
N LYS A 102 -15.04 11.02 9.69
CA LYS A 102 -16.16 10.06 9.53
C LYS A 102 -17.01 10.02 10.80
N ALA A 103 -18.18 10.64 10.75
CA ALA A 103 -19.24 10.60 11.77
C ALA A 103 -20.50 11.35 11.30
N LYS A 104 -21.61 11.25 12.05
CA LYS A 104 -22.81 12.08 11.87
C LYS A 104 -22.50 13.58 11.97
N GLU A 105 -21.58 13.95 12.86
CA GLU A 105 -21.15 15.34 13.13
C GLU A 105 -19.96 15.78 12.27
N ALA A 106 -19.54 14.98 11.27
CA ALA A 106 -18.35 15.28 10.48
C ALA A 106 -18.50 16.53 9.59
N SER A 107 -19.70 16.78 9.07
CA SER A 107 -19.96 17.98 8.26
C SER A 107 -19.83 19.29 9.04
N PRO A 108 -20.55 19.50 10.17
CA PRO A 108 -20.42 20.75 10.93
C PRO A 108 -19.00 20.94 11.49
N PHE A 109 -18.35 19.88 11.95
CA PHE A 109 -16.97 19.96 12.42
C PHE A 109 -15.97 20.23 11.28
N GLY A 110 -16.16 19.62 10.11
CA GLY A 110 -15.34 19.89 8.93
C GLY A 110 -15.46 21.34 8.45
N ALA A 111 -16.68 21.91 8.47
CA ALA A 111 -16.90 23.32 8.17
C ALA A 111 -16.18 24.23 9.17
N PHE A 112 -16.26 23.92 10.47
CA PHE A 112 -15.55 24.65 11.51
C PHE A 112 -14.02 24.62 11.33
N ILE A 113 -13.45 23.46 11.00
CA ILE A 113 -12.00 23.36 10.72
C ILE A 113 -11.65 24.23 9.51
N THR A 114 -12.45 24.14 8.44
CA THR A 114 -12.18 24.87 7.19
C THR A 114 -12.21 26.38 7.41
N ASP A 115 -13.16 26.88 8.18
CA ASP A 115 -13.31 28.30 8.51
C ASP A 115 -12.13 28.84 9.34
N ARG A 116 -11.44 27.97 10.09
CA ARG A 116 -10.31 28.32 10.94
C ARG A 116 -8.95 27.93 10.38
N LEU A 117 -8.86 27.50 9.11
CA LEU A 117 -7.59 27.04 8.55
C LEU A 117 -6.51 28.13 8.56
N ASP A 118 -6.88 29.38 8.25
CA ASP A 118 -5.96 30.52 8.33
C ASP A 118 -5.44 30.74 9.76
N GLU A 119 -6.33 30.81 10.75
CA GLU A 119 -5.97 30.95 12.18
C GLU A 119 -5.07 29.80 12.66
N LEU A 120 -5.41 28.55 12.30
CA LEU A 120 -4.63 27.37 12.65
C LEU A 120 -3.23 27.41 12.03
N PHE A 121 -3.12 27.88 10.79
CA PHE A 121 -1.85 28.00 10.10
C PHE A 121 -0.98 29.12 10.70
N GLU A 122 -1.58 30.27 11.04
CA GLU A 122 -0.88 31.36 11.72
C GLU A 122 -0.40 30.95 13.11
N ALA A 123 -1.24 30.32 13.91
CA ALA A 123 -0.88 29.79 15.23
C ALA A 123 0.27 28.76 15.14
N PHE A 124 0.22 27.87 14.14
CA PHE A 124 1.32 26.93 13.87
C PHE A 124 2.61 27.68 13.54
N ARG A 125 2.58 28.67 12.63
CA ARG A 125 3.74 29.47 12.27
C ARG A 125 4.36 30.20 13.47
N GLN A 126 3.53 30.74 14.35
CA GLN A 126 4.00 31.40 15.57
C GLN A 126 4.65 30.39 16.52
N SER A 127 4.07 29.20 16.67
CA SER A 127 4.62 28.12 17.50
C SER A 127 5.98 27.60 16.99
N GLU A 128 6.17 27.51 15.67
CA GLU A 128 7.44 27.12 15.04
C GLU A 128 8.50 28.21 15.21
N THR A 129 8.12 29.48 15.08
CA THR A 129 9.04 30.62 15.28
C THR A 129 9.49 30.71 16.74
N ALA A 130 8.59 30.45 17.69
CA ALA A 130 8.90 30.36 19.11
C ALA A 130 9.84 29.18 19.45
N LYS A 131 9.66 28.01 18.80
CA LYS A 131 10.57 26.86 18.97
C LYS A 131 11.97 27.07 18.38
N LYS A 132 12.13 27.92 17.36
CA LYS A 132 13.40 28.14 16.67
C LYS A 132 14.31 29.18 17.35
N THR A 133 13.80 29.91 18.34
CA THR A 133 14.54 30.97 19.06
C THR A 133 15.08 30.49 20.41
N GLY A 134 14.99 29.19 20.70
CA GLY A 134 15.34 28.59 22.01
C GLY A 134 16.33 27.43 21.96
N ASP A 135 17.22 27.38 20.97
CA ASP A 135 18.42 26.51 20.96
C ASP A 135 19.69 27.37 20.85
#